data_AF-A0A950CSH6-F1
#
_entry.id   AF-A0A950CSH6-F1
#
_cell.length_a   1.000
_cell.length_b   1.000
_cell.length_c   1.000
_cell.angle_alpha   90.00
_cell.angle_beta   90.00
_cell.angle_gamma   90.00
#
_symmetry.space_group_name_H-M   'P 1'
#
loop_
_entity.id
_entity.type
_entity.pdbx_description
1 polymer ?
#
loop_
_entity_poly.entity_id
_entity_poly.type
_entity_poly.pdbx_seq_one_letter_code
_entity_poly.pdbx_strand_id
1 'polypeptide(L)'
;MRHYHYRATDTTGRIEQGTFQAANENDLQTALSKRRLELIACTAQWLSPLASPVGNVKLLEVAHWCRQMAYMLQAGVTLVDALNDGAGDVSLSKTMKARIHAIKTQVSIGHSLSEACLSSGGWLNLAFCAVLYAAEQSGALAAGFARLTDMYRGQAELQGMIRKSLRYPTFLCALAVGVMVFMMIGVVPALVAFLQSLHQSLPLATRLLIALSNNFLLIGAIGIV
;
A
#
# COMPACT_ATOMS: atom_id res chain seq x y z
N MET A 1 3.02 24.51 -8.87
CA MET A 1 3.98 24.43 -10.00
C MET A 1 3.75 23.13 -10.75
N ARG A 2 3.71 23.16 -12.09
CA ARG A 2 3.35 22.00 -12.93
C ARG A 2 4.63 21.26 -13.34
N HIS A 3 4.56 19.93 -13.39
CA HIS A 3 5.65 19.10 -13.92
C HIS A 3 5.26 18.66 -15.32
N TYR A 4 6.13 18.90 -16.28
CA TYR A 4 5.94 18.48 -17.66
C TYR A 4 6.93 17.35 -17.96
N HIS A 5 6.41 16.23 -18.46
CA HIS A 5 7.24 15.27 -19.17
C HIS A 5 7.52 15.86 -20.54
N TYR A 6 8.80 16.17 -20.80
CA TYR A 6 9.22 16.68 -22.09
C TYR A 6 10.00 15.58 -22.82
N ARG A 7 9.69 15.43 -24.11
CA ARG A 7 10.54 14.75 -25.07
C ARG A 7 11.14 15.84 -25.95
N ALA A 8 12.44 16.08 -25.80
CA ALA A 8 13.14 17.08 -26.60
C ALA A 8 14.26 16.40 -27.41
N THR A 9 14.60 17.00 -28.54
CA THR A 9 15.74 16.58 -29.35
C THR A 9 16.87 17.57 -29.21
N ASP A 10 18.09 17.05 -29.10
CA ASP A 10 19.29 17.84 -29.33
C ASP A 10 19.50 18.04 -30.84
N THR A 11 20.29 19.04 -31.20
CA THR A 11 20.77 19.38 -32.56
C THR A 11 21.47 18.22 -33.29
N THR A 12 21.81 17.15 -32.56
CA THR A 12 22.42 15.90 -33.08
C THR A 12 21.41 14.78 -33.32
N GLY A 13 20.10 15.03 -33.15
CA GLY A 13 19.04 14.04 -33.35
C GLY A 13 18.88 13.04 -32.20
N ARG A 14 19.54 13.27 -31.06
CA ARG A 14 19.37 12.46 -29.85
C ARG A 14 18.15 12.94 -29.07
N ILE A 15 17.24 12.01 -28.79
CA ILE A 15 16.01 12.26 -28.04
C ILE A 15 16.32 12.12 -26.55
N GLU A 16 16.23 13.23 -25.82
CA GLU A 16 16.29 13.24 -24.36
C GLU A 16 14.88 13.32 -23.76
N GLN A 17 14.62 12.46 -22.79
CA GLN A 17 13.33 12.40 -22.07
C GLN A 17 13.58 12.72 -20.60
N GLY A 18 12.86 13.71 -20.08
CA GLY A 18 13.03 14.16 -18.71
C GLY A 18 11.76 14.80 -18.14
N THR A 19 11.77 15.01 -16.84
CA THR A 19 10.74 15.78 -16.14
C THR A 19 11.29 17.16 -15.83
N PHE A 20 10.60 18.21 -16.27
CA PHE A 20 10.97 19.59 -15.96
C PHE A 20 9.81 20.32 -15.32
N GLN A 21 10.12 21.12 -14.29
CA GLN A 21 9.13 21.91 -13.57
C GLN A 21 9.00 23.28 -14.24
N ALA A 22 7.81 23.62 -14.72
CA ALA A 22 7.53 24.89 -15.37
C ALA A 22 6.13 25.40 -14.99
N ALA A 23 5.94 26.72 -14.99
CA ALA A 23 4.62 27.30 -14.69
C ALA A 23 3.64 27.13 -15.87
N ASN A 24 4.15 27.32 -17.09
CA ASN A 24 3.41 27.27 -18.36
C ASN A 24 4.26 26.62 -19.46
N GLU A 25 3.63 26.19 -20.56
CA GLU A 25 4.29 25.56 -21.72
C GLU A 25 5.37 26.48 -22.35
N ASN A 26 5.10 27.79 -22.41
CA ASN A 26 6.08 28.79 -22.87
C ASN A 26 7.31 28.88 -21.96
N ASP A 27 7.14 28.64 -20.66
CA ASP A 27 8.22 28.69 -19.66
C ASP A 27 9.09 27.43 -19.75
N LEU A 28 8.47 26.28 -20.05
CA LEU A 28 9.15 25.03 -20.39
C LEU A 28 9.97 25.18 -21.68
N GLN A 29 9.41 25.78 -22.73
CA GLN A 29 10.11 26.02 -23.98
C GLN A 29 11.31 26.96 -23.81
N THR A 30 11.17 28.00 -22.98
CA THR A 30 12.26 28.94 -22.65
C THR A 30 13.37 28.29 -21.83
N ALA A 31 13.04 27.34 -20.95
CA ALA A 31 14.01 26.58 -20.18
C ALA A 31 14.76 25.54 -21.02
N LEU A 32 14.08 24.91 -21.98
CA LEU A 32 14.67 23.94 -22.90
C LEU A 32 15.52 24.60 -24.01
N SER A 33 15.10 25.76 -24.51
CA SER A 33 15.89 26.52 -25.49
C SER A 33 17.22 27.00 -24.93
N LYS A 34 17.27 27.38 -23.64
CA LYS A 34 18.53 27.67 -22.91
C LYS A 34 19.49 26.48 -22.85
N ARG A 35 18.99 25.25 -23.00
CA ARG A 35 19.79 24.01 -23.04
C ARG A 35 20.04 23.49 -24.46
N ARG A 36 19.71 24.27 -25.51
CA ARG A 36 19.78 23.87 -26.93
C ARG A 36 18.95 22.62 -27.28
N LEU A 37 17.86 22.41 -26.56
CA LEU A 37 16.93 21.29 -26.77
C LEU A 37 15.64 21.82 -27.40
N GLU A 38 15.22 21.24 -28.53
CA GLU A 38 13.95 21.56 -29.19
C GLU A 38 12.83 20.62 -28.74
N LEU A 39 11.70 21.19 -28.31
CA LEU A 39 10.55 20.44 -27.80
C LEU A 39 9.80 19.76 -28.96
N ILE A 40 9.75 18.42 -28.99
CA ILE A 40 9.01 17.67 -30.02
C ILE A 40 7.58 17.39 -29.57
N ALA A 41 7.39 17.07 -28.29
CA ALA A 41 6.08 16.84 -27.70
C ALA A 41 6.12 17.14 -26.20
N CYS A 42 5.16 17.91 -25.73
CA CYS A 42 4.84 18.03 -24.31
C CYS A 42 3.53 17.30 -24.04
N THR A 43 3.57 16.28 -23.20
CA THR A 43 2.34 15.72 -22.63
C THR A 43 2.16 16.37 -21.27
N ALA A 44 1.16 17.24 -21.16
CA ALA A 44 0.71 17.74 -19.88
C ALA A 44 0.10 16.57 -19.10
N GLN A 45 0.93 15.89 -18.32
CA GLN A 45 0.43 14.89 -17.40
C GLN A 45 -0.33 15.66 -16.32
N TRP A 46 -1.65 15.49 -16.27
CA TRP A 46 -2.46 15.89 -15.12
C TRP A 46 -1.98 15.07 -13.92
N LEU A 47 -0.92 15.54 -13.28
CA LEU A 47 -0.51 15.08 -11.97
C LEU A 47 -1.41 15.81 -10.97
N SER A 48 -2.36 15.08 -10.38
CA SER A 48 -2.97 15.46 -9.12
C SER A 48 -1.84 15.87 -8.16
N PRO A 49 -1.89 17.06 -7.52
CA PRO A 49 -0.76 17.62 -6.80
C PRO A 49 -0.46 16.90 -5.47
N LEU A 50 -0.87 15.63 -5.31
CA LEU A 50 -0.47 14.80 -4.19
C LEU A 50 -0.77 13.30 -4.41
N ALA A 51 -0.11 12.65 -5.36
CA ALA A 51 -0.09 11.18 -5.40
C ALA A 51 1.34 10.68 -5.56
N SER A 52 2.14 10.83 -4.50
CA SER A 52 3.21 9.85 -4.29
C SER A 52 2.57 8.45 -4.20
N PRO A 53 3.28 7.37 -4.56
CA PRO A 53 2.85 6.01 -4.25
C PRO A 53 3.00 5.81 -2.73
N VAL A 54 2.18 6.53 -1.96
CA VAL A 54 2.21 6.52 -0.50
C VAL A 54 1.52 5.24 -0.10
N GLY A 55 2.31 4.28 0.37
CA GLY A 55 1.88 2.94 0.76
C GLY A 55 0.66 2.93 1.70
N ASN A 56 0.05 1.76 1.83
CA ASN A 56 -1.18 1.60 2.61
C ASN A 56 -1.03 2.13 4.05
N VAL A 57 -1.99 2.95 4.46
CA VAL A 57 -2.13 3.38 5.87
C VAL A 57 -2.85 2.26 6.64
N LYS A 58 -2.39 1.98 7.85
CA LYS A 58 -3.03 0.98 8.72
C LYS A 58 -4.38 1.49 9.21
N LEU A 59 -5.40 0.63 9.24
CA LEU A 59 -6.73 0.98 9.77
C LEU A 59 -6.69 1.53 11.20
N LEU A 60 -5.77 1.03 12.04
CA LEU A 60 -5.61 1.50 13.41
C LEU A 60 -5.09 2.95 13.47
N GLU A 61 -4.19 3.33 12.56
CA GLU A 61 -3.68 4.72 12.46
C GLU A 61 -4.81 5.67 12.04
N VAL A 62 -5.67 5.23 11.11
CA VAL A 62 -6.88 5.96 10.72
C VAL A 62 -7.81 6.17 11.91
N ALA A 63 -8.13 5.10 12.63
CA ALA A 63 -9.01 5.18 13.80
C ALA A 63 -8.44 6.11 14.89
N HIS A 64 -7.11 6.08 15.09
CA HIS A 64 -6.44 6.97 16.04
C HIS A 64 -6.61 8.44 15.66
N TRP A 65 -6.32 8.77 14.40
CA TRP A 65 -6.46 10.14 13.90
C TRP A 65 -7.91 10.64 13.96
N CYS A 66 -8.89 9.82 13.53
CA CYS A 66 -10.31 10.19 13.63
C CYS A 66 -10.74 10.46 15.08
N ARG A 67 -10.24 9.67 16.03
CA ARG A 67 -10.55 9.86 17.44
C ARG A 67 -9.99 11.17 17.98
N GLN A 68 -8.75 11.49 17.62
CA GLN A 68 -8.12 12.75 18.00
C GLN A 68 -8.89 13.95 17.41
N MET A 69 -9.32 13.85 16.14
CA MET A 69 -10.18 14.87 15.52
C MET A 69 -11.51 15.02 16.26
N ALA A 70 -12.16 13.91 16.62
CA ALA A 70 -13.41 13.95 17.40
C ALA A 70 -13.22 14.70 18.73
N TYR A 71 -12.16 14.40 19.48
CA TYR A 71 -11.89 15.07 20.77
C TYR A 71 -11.58 16.56 20.60
N MET A 72 -10.75 16.92 19.62
CA MET A 72 -10.39 18.32 19.37
C MET A 72 -11.60 19.15 18.95
N LEU A 73 -12.41 18.62 18.02
CA LEU A 73 -13.62 19.30 17.55
C LEU A 73 -14.69 19.38 18.66
N GLN A 74 -14.80 18.36 19.50
CA GLN A 74 -15.69 18.39 20.67
C GLN A 74 -15.23 19.41 21.72
N ALA A 75 -13.92 19.62 21.85
CA ALA A 75 -13.33 20.66 22.70
C ALA A 75 -13.44 22.08 22.08
N GLY A 76 -14.03 22.22 20.89
CA GLY A 76 -14.22 23.51 20.23
C GLY A 76 -12.99 24.01 19.47
N VAL A 77 -11.97 23.17 19.26
CA VAL A 77 -10.81 23.54 18.43
C VAL A 77 -11.24 23.64 16.97
N THR A 78 -10.69 24.62 16.24
CA THR A 78 -11.02 24.80 14.83
C THR A 78 -10.54 23.60 14.00
N LEU A 79 -11.25 23.30 12.91
CA LEU A 79 -10.89 22.18 12.02
C LEU A 79 -9.47 22.33 11.45
N VAL A 80 -9.04 23.55 11.12
CA VAL A 80 -7.73 23.81 10.53
C VAL A 80 -6.61 23.55 11.54
N ASP A 81 -6.80 23.96 12.79
CA ASP A 81 -5.85 23.71 13.87
C ASP A 81 -5.77 22.21 14.20
N ALA A 82 -6.93 21.55 14.25
CA ALA A 82 -7.02 20.11 14.44
C ALA A 82 -6.26 19.33 13.33
N LEU A 83 -6.44 19.73 12.06
CA LEU A 83 -5.70 19.16 10.94
C LEU A 83 -4.19 19.44 11.01
N ASN A 84 -3.80 20.60 11.54
CA ASN A 84 -2.40 20.96 11.75
C ASN A 84 -1.73 20.04 12.79
N ASP A 85 -2.40 19.81 13.92
CA ASP A 85 -1.92 18.90 14.97
C ASP A 85 -1.82 17.46 14.45
N GLY A 86 -2.81 17.00 13.68
CA GLY A 86 -2.78 15.69 13.03
C GLY A 86 -1.62 15.52 12.04
N ALA A 87 -1.24 16.58 11.32
CA ALA A 87 -0.07 16.54 10.42
C ALA A 87 1.26 16.46 11.19
N GLY A 88 1.31 17.04 12.40
CA GLY A 88 2.47 17.03 13.29
C GLY A 88 2.65 15.74 14.10
N ASP A 89 1.58 14.97 14.32
CA ASP A 89 1.55 13.82 15.24
C ASP A 89 2.64 12.77 14.94
N VAL A 90 3.61 12.62 15.86
CA VAL A 90 4.76 11.70 15.76
C VAL A 90 4.34 10.23 15.67
N SER A 91 3.16 9.87 16.17
CA SER A 91 2.65 8.50 16.18
C SER A 91 2.22 8.00 14.78
N LEU A 92 1.99 8.92 13.84
CA LEU A 92 1.50 8.60 12.50
C LEU A 92 2.63 8.30 11.51
N SER A 93 2.36 7.38 10.59
CA SER A 93 3.29 7.10 9.49
C SER A 93 3.52 8.33 8.61
N LYS A 94 4.70 8.43 7.98
CA LYS A 94 5.03 9.50 7.02
C LYS A 94 3.95 9.62 5.93
N THR A 95 3.40 8.48 5.53
CA THR A 95 2.30 8.38 4.57
C THR A 95 1.05 9.10 5.05
N MET A 96 0.60 8.80 6.27
CA MET A 96 -0.59 9.40 6.86
C MET A 96 -0.42 10.91 7.01
N LYS A 97 0.74 11.37 7.51
CA LYS A 97 1.05 12.81 7.65
C LYS A 97 0.98 13.56 6.32
N ALA A 98 1.55 12.98 5.26
CA ALA A 98 1.51 13.59 3.93
C ALA A 98 0.07 13.77 3.43
N ARG A 99 -0.80 12.78 3.67
CA ARG A 99 -2.22 12.85 3.31
C ARG A 99 -2.97 13.90 4.12
N ILE A 100 -2.77 13.93 5.44
CA ILE A 100 -3.38 14.96 6.31
C ILE A 100 -2.93 16.37 5.87
N HIS A 101 -1.65 16.53 5.52
CA HIS A 101 -1.13 17.80 5.01
C HIS A 101 -1.81 18.26 3.72
N ALA A 102 -2.09 17.34 2.78
CA ALA A 102 -2.84 17.70 1.58
C ALA A 102 -4.29 18.07 1.88
N ILE A 103 -4.96 17.31 2.75
CA ILE A 103 -6.34 17.63 3.18
C ILE A 103 -6.37 19.01 3.81
N LYS A 104 -5.45 19.29 4.75
CA LYS A 104 -5.29 20.62 5.37
C LYS A 104 -5.13 21.71 4.31
N THR A 105 -4.28 21.48 3.31
CA THR A 105 -4.01 22.45 2.25
C THR A 105 -5.28 22.77 1.46
N GLN A 106 -6.05 21.75 1.06
CA GLN A 106 -7.31 21.94 0.32
C GLN A 106 -8.37 22.66 1.16
N VAL A 107 -8.53 22.27 2.44
CA VAL A 107 -9.47 22.93 3.36
C VAL A 107 -9.08 24.38 3.62
N SER A 108 -7.77 24.66 3.73
CA SER A 108 -7.27 26.03 3.92
C SER A 108 -7.51 26.94 2.70
N ILE A 109 -7.67 26.36 1.51
CA ILE A 109 -8.01 27.07 0.26
C ILE A 109 -9.54 27.28 0.13
N GLY A 110 -10.34 26.65 1.01
CA GLY A 110 -11.79 26.80 1.07
C GLY A 110 -12.59 25.64 0.46
N HIS A 111 -11.94 24.53 0.12
CA HIS A 111 -12.66 23.31 -0.26
C HIS A 111 -13.35 22.69 0.96
N SER A 112 -14.48 22.02 0.73
CA SER A 112 -15.14 21.23 1.76
C SER A 112 -14.22 20.10 2.24
N LEU A 113 -14.34 19.73 3.51
CA LEU A 113 -13.53 18.66 4.10
C LEU A 113 -13.77 17.33 3.38
N SER A 114 -15.02 17.07 3.01
CA SER A 114 -15.42 15.88 2.26
C SER A 114 -14.76 15.80 0.87
N GLU A 115 -14.72 16.91 0.11
CA GLU A 115 -13.99 17.00 -1.18
C GLU A 115 -12.48 16.87 -1.01
N ALA A 116 -11.92 17.53 0.00
CA ALA A 116 -10.51 17.46 0.32
C ALA A 116 -10.08 16.01 0.61
N CYS A 117 -10.88 15.26 1.37
CA CYS A 117 -10.65 13.84 1.63
C CYS A 117 -10.72 13.00 0.34
N LEU A 118 -11.74 13.22 -0.48
CA LEU A 118 -11.93 12.53 -1.77
C LEU A 118 -10.75 12.73 -2.73
N SER A 119 -10.26 13.97 -2.84
CA SER A 119 -9.15 14.32 -3.74
C SER A 119 -7.79 13.79 -3.27
N SER A 120 -7.60 13.60 -1.96
CA SER A 120 -6.33 13.13 -1.39
C SER A 120 -6.04 11.64 -1.64
N GLY A 121 -7.05 10.88 -2.10
CA GLY A 121 -6.96 9.47 -2.48
C GLY A 121 -6.52 8.53 -1.34
N GLY A 122 -6.77 7.23 -1.48
CA GLY A 122 -6.28 6.20 -0.54
C GLY A 122 -7.36 5.55 0.32
N TRP A 123 -7.05 5.30 1.61
CA TRP A 123 -7.92 4.60 2.58
C TRP A 123 -9.25 5.32 2.87
N LEU A 124 -9.37 6.58 2.45
CA LEU A 124 -10.57 7.40 2.49
C LEU A 124 -11.56 6.88 1.43
N ASN A 125 -12.11 5.70 1.69
CA ASN A 125 -13.13 5.08 0.86
C ASN A 125 -14.38 5.97 0.77
N LEU A 126 -15.22 5.74 -0.23
CA LEU A 126 -16.46 6.50 -0.44
C LEU A 126 -17.34 6.59 0.83
N ALA A 127 -17.38 5.51 1.63
CA ALA A 127 -18.09 5.48 2.90
C ALA A 127 -17.55 6.50 3.93
N PHE A 128 -16.23 6.71 3.98
CA PHE A 128 -15.61 7.71 4.86
C PHE A 128 -16.05 9.12 4.46
N CYS A 129 -15.90 9.44 3.18
CA CYS A 129 -16.25 10.76 2.65
C CYS A 129 -17.76 11.05 2.78
N ALA A 130 -18.62 10.04 2.63
CA ALA A 130 -20.07 10.20 2.81
C ALA A 130 -20.45 10.55 4.25
N VAL A 131 -19.80 9.93 5.26
CA VAL A 131 -20.04 10.27 6.67
C VAL A 131 -19.54 11.67 6.98
N LEU A 132 -18.38 12.07 6.46
CA LEU A 132 -17.88 13.43 6.62
C LEU A 132 -18.80 14.46 5.94
N TYR A 133 -19.26 14.19 4.72
CA TYR A 133 -20.18 15.07 4.01
C TYR A 133 -21.46 15.30 4.82
N ALA A 134 -22.07 14.23 5.34
CA ALA A 134 -23.26 14.36 6.20
C ALA A 134 -22.97 15.13 7.50
N ALA A 135 -21.79 14.93 8.09
CA ALA A 135 -21.37 15.63 9.31
C ALA A 135 -21.06 17.11 9.06
N GLU A 136 -20.47 17.44 7.92
CA GLU A 136 -20.18 18.80 7.46
C GLU A 136 -21.48 19.58 7.22
N GLN A 137 -22.43 18.97 6.51
CA GLN A 137 -23.75 19.59 6.23
C GLN A 137 -24.61 19.80 7.49
N SER A 138 -24.46 18.93 8.50
CA SER A 138 -25.16 19.06 9.78
C SER A 138 -24.40 19.90 10.81
N GLY A 139 -23.18 20.35 10.50
CA GLY A 139 -22.29 21.03 11.45
C GLY A 139 -21.80 20.13 12.60
N ALA A 140 -22.05 18.82 12.54
CA ALA A 140 -21.75 17.86 13.60
C ALA A 140 -20.48 17.06 13.29
N LEU A 141 -19.40 17.73 12.88
CA LEU A 141 -18.13 17.09 12.51
C LEU A 141 -17.55 16.23 13.64
N ALA A 142 -17.65 16.67 14.90
CA ALA A 142 -17.20 15.89 16.05
C ALA A 142 -17.89 14.51 16.13
N ALA A 143 -19.22 14.47 15.93
CA ALA A 143 -19.98 13.22 15.90
C ALA A 143 -19.66 12.36 14.68
N GLY A 144 -19.42 12.99 13.52
CA GLY A 144 -18.94 12.32 12.30
C GLY A 144 -17.62 11.59 12.53
N PHE A 145 -16.62 12.28 13.08
CA PHE A 145 -15.32 11.69 13.40
C PHE A 145 -15.40 10.61 14.49
N ALA A 146 -16.27 10.76 15.49
CA ALA A 146 -16.52 9.71 16.48
C ALA A 146 -17.07 8.44 15.82
N ARG A 147 -18.07 8.57 14.93
CA ARG A 147 -18.62 7.44 14.18
C ARG A 147 -17.59 6.77 13.27
N LEU A 148 -16.72 7.56 12.64
CA LEU A 148 -15.61 7.04 11.83
C LEU A 148 -14.60 6.27 12.69
N THR A 149 -14.33 6.75 13.90
CA THR A 149 -13.46 6.05 14.86
C THR A 149 -13.98 4.65 15.15
N ASP A 150 -15.26 4.53 15.50
CA ASP A 150 -15.87 3.24 15.83
C ASP A 150 -15.85 2.28 14.64
N MET A 151 -16.15 2.79 13.45
CA MET A 151 -16.13 1.99 12.22
C MET A 151 -14.74 1.43 11.92
N TYR A 152 -13.69 2.26 11.92
CA TYR A 152 -12.33 1.81 11.60
C TYR A 152 -11.71 0.98 12.71
N ARG A 153 -12.05 1.26 13.97
CA ARG A 153 -11.65 0.42 15.10
C ARG A 153 -12.26 -0.97 15.00
N GLY A 154 -13.56 -1.08 14.73
CA GLY A 154 -14.23 -2.35 14.52
C GLY A 154 -13.63 -3.15 13.36
N GLN A 155 -13.34 -2.49 12.23
CA GLN A 155 -12.68 -3.15 11.10
C GLN A 155 -11.26 -3.64 11.45
N ALA A 156 -10.48 -2.85 12.20
CA ALA A 156 -9.15 -3.25 12.64
C ALA A 156 -9.20 -4.43 13.64
N GLU A 157 -10.18 -4.45 14.52
CA GLU A 157 -10.40 -5.54 15.47
C GLU A 157 -10.79 -6.84 14.74
N LEU A 158 -11.70 -6.78 13.78
CA LEU A 158 -12.09 -7.93 12.94
C LEU A 158 -10.90 -8.50 12.17
N GLN A 159 -10.13 -7.65 11.48
CA GLN A 159 -8.91 -8.09 10.77
C GLN A 159 -7.88 -8.67 11.75
N GLY A 160 -7.77 -8.08 12.95
CA GLY A 160 -6.92 -8.58 14.02
C GLY A 160 -7.33 -9.97 14.50
N MET A 161 -8.63 -10.23 14.69
CA MET A 161 -9.17 -11.53 15.08
C MET A 161 -8.89 -12.59 14.00
N ILE A 162 -9.20 -12.29 12.74
CA ILE A 162 -8.93 -13.19 11.61
C ILE A 162 -7.45 -13.56 11.56
N ARG A 163 -6.56 -12.56 11.66
CA ARG A 163 -5.11 -12.77 11.60
C ARG A 163 -4.56 -13.53 12.81
N LYS A 164 -5.16 -13.36 13.99
CA LYS A 164 -4.82 -14.13 15.19
C LYS A 164 -5.23 -15.60 15.04
N SER A 165 -6.46 -15.86 14.58
CA SER A 165 -6.98 -17.22 14.40
C SER A 165 -6.23 -18.01 13.34
N LEU A 166 -5.75 -17.36 12.27
CA LEU A 166 -4.97 -18.02 11.22
C LEU A 166 -3.53 -18.34 11.63
N ARG A 167 -2.97 -17.66 12.64
CA ARG A 167 -1.56 -17.82 13.01
C ARG A 167 -1.22 -19.24 13.45
N TYR A 168 -2.08 -19.86 14.26
CA TYR A 168 -1.86 -21.22 14.76
C TYR A 168 -1.95 -22.28 13.65
N PRO A 169 -3.01 -22.30 12.81
CA PRO A 169 -3.07 -23.16 11.63
C PRO A 169 -1.86 -23.01 10.70
N THR A 170 -1.43 -21.78 10.40
CA THR A 170 -0.28 -21.55 9.52
C THR A 170 1.01 -22.14 10.09
N PHE A 171 1.25 -21.99 11.40
CA PHE A 171 2.42 -22.57 12.06
C PHE A 171 2.41 -24.10 12.00
N LEU A 172 1.27 -24.73 12.30
CA LEU A 172 1.14 -26.18 12.27
C LEU A 172 1.31 -26.74 10.84
N CYS A 173 0.72 -26.10 9.85
CA CYS A 173 0.91 -26.46 8.44
C CYS A 173 2.38 -26.34 8.02
N ALA A 174 3.06 -25.25 8.40
CA ALA A 174 4.48 -25.07 8.10
C ALA A 174 5.35 -26.16 8.74
N LEU A 175 5.07 -26.54 9.99
CA LEU A 175 5.76 -27.62 10.68
C LEU A 175 5.51 -28.97 9.98
N ALA A 176 4.26 -29.28 9.64
CA ALA A 176 3.90 -30.52 8.96
C ALA A 176 4.59 -30.67 7.60
N VAL A 177 4.60 -29.60 6.79
CA VAL A 177 5.32 -29.56 5.51
C VAL A 177 6.83 -29.73 5.74
N GLY A 178 7.39 -29.04 6.75
CA GLY A 178 8.81 -29.17 7.10
C GLY A 178 9.22 -30.60 7.47
N VAL A 179 8.41 -31.28 8.31
CA VAL A 179 8.65 -32.68 8.69
C VAL A 179 8.53 -33.61 7.48
N MET A 180 7.56 -33.39 6.59
CA MET A 180 7.39 -34.17 5.36
C MET A 180 8.62 -34.04 4.45
N VAL A 181 9.14 -32.83 4.24
CA VAL A 181 10.35 -32.58 3.45
C VAL A 181 11.57 -33.23 4.10
N PHE A 182 11.73 -33.09 5.41
CA PHE A 182 12.82 -33.73 6.15
C PHE A 182 12.81 -35.26 6.01
N MET A 183 11.62 -35.87 6.15
CA MET A 183 11.43 -37.31 5.93
C MET A 183 11.84 -37.74 4.51
N MET A 184 11.50 -36.95 3.49
CA MET A 184 11.83 -37.26 2.09
C MET A 184 13.33 -37.14 1.79
N ILE A 185 14.04 -36.18 2.37
CA ILE A 185 15.48 -35.97 2.10
C ILE A 185 16.35 -36.92 2.93
N GLY A 186 15.99 -37.15 4.20
CA GLY A 186 16.82 -37.95 5.11
C GLY A 186 16.39 -39.42 5.19
N VAL A 187 15.12 -39.64 5.53
CA VAL A 187 14.64 -40.97 5.99
C VAL A 187 14.36 -41.90 4.82
N VAL A 188 13.69 -41.41 3.76
CA VAL A 188 13.34 -42.23 2.60
C VAL A 188 14.58 -42.79 1.89
N PRO A 189 15.65 -42.02 1.60
CA PRO A 189 16.85 -42.56 0.97
C PRO A 189 17.56 -43.59 1.85
N ALA A 190 17.60 -43.37 3.17
CA ALA A 190 18.18 -44.32 4.11
C ALA A 190 17.42 -45.66 4.11
N LEU A 191 16.08 -45.61 4.08
CA LEU A 191 15.24 -46.81 3.98
C LEU A 191 15.44 -47.53 2.64
N VAL A 192 15.55 -46.80 1.53
CA VAL A 192 15.82 -47.38 0.21
C VAL A 192 17.20 -48.04 0.16
N ALA A 193 18.24 -47.39 0.70
CA ALA A 193 19.60 -47.95 0.79
C ALA A 193 19.62 -49.23 1.64
N PHE A 194 18.87 -49.25 2.74
CA PHE A 194 18.70 -50.45 3.56
C PHE A 194 18.00 -51.58 2.79
N LEU A 195 16.90 -51.30 2.09
CA LEU A 195 16.19 -52.30 1.27
C LEU A 195 17.06 -52.86 0.13
N GLN A 196 17.91 -52.03 -0.48
CA GLN A 196 18.89 -52.48 -1.49
C GLN A 196 19.95 -53.42 -0.90
N SER A 197 20.38 -53.19 0.34
CA SER A 197 21.34 -54.07 1.03
C SER A 197 20.79 -55.49 1.27
N LEU A 198 19.47 -55.63 1.39
CA LEU A 198 18.78 -56.91 1.57
C LEU A 198 18.64 -57.73 0.25
N HIS A 199 19.23 -57.27 -0.86
CA HIS A 199 19.29 -57.98 -2.15
C HIS A 199 17.93 -58.39 -2.77
N GLN A 200 16.81 -57.79 -2.33
CA GLN A 200 15.52 -57.99 -2.97
C GLN A 200 15.22 -56.91 -4.01
N SER A 201 14.73 -57.34 -5.17
CA SER A 201 14.28 -56.44 -6.23
C SER A 201 13.13 -55.58 -5.70
N LEU A 202 13.33 -54.26 -5.70
CA LEU A 202 12.35 -53.28 -5.24
C LEU A 202 10.96 -53.59 -5.83
N PRO A 203 9.97 -53.96 -4.99
CA PRO A 203 8.60 -54.21 -5.42
C PRO A 203 8.02 -53.02 -6.19
N LEU A 204 7.06 -53.26 -7.07
CA LEU A 204 6.41 -52.21 -7.88
C LEU A 204 5.93 -51.00 -7.06
N ALA A 205 5.46 -51.25 -5.83
CA ALA A 205 5.03 -50.20 -4.90
C ALA A 205 6.15 -49.20 -4.54
N THR A 206 7.38 -49.67 -4.33
CA THR A 206 8.54 -48.80 -4.01
C THR A 206 9.02 -47.99 -5.21
N ARG A 207 8.93 -48.52 -6.44
CA ARG A 207 9.28 -47.76 -7.65
C ARG A 207 8.28 -46.63 -7.92
N LEU A 208 6.99 -46.88 -7.70
CA LEU A 208 5.94 -45.87 -7.78
C LEU A 208 6.17 -44.75 -6.76
N LEU A 209 6.55 -45.09 -5.52
CA LEU A 209 6.85 -44.11 -4.47
C LEU A 209 8.03 -43.21 -4.85
N ILE A 210 9.11 -43.76 -5.42
CA ILE A 210 10.26 -42.98 -5.88
C ILE A 210 9.87 -42.06 -7.05
N ALA A 211 9.05 -42.54 -7.99
CA ALA A 211 8.56 -41.73 -9.10
C ALA A 211 7.69 -40.54 -8.64
N LEU A 212 6.83 -40.76 -7.64
CA LEU A 212 6.01 -39.70 -7.03
C LEU A 212 6.86 -38.72 -6.21
N SER A 213 7.86 -39.22 -5.47
CA SER A 213 8.80 -38.41 -4.69
C SER A 213 9.62 -37.46 -5.57
N ASN A 214 10.13 -37.95 -6.70
CA ASN A 214 10.91 -37.13 -7.63
C ASN A 214 10.07 -35.96 -8.22
N ASN A 215 8.76 -36.19 -8.41
CA ASN A 215 7.86 -35.15 -8.90
C ASN A 215 7.46 -34.15 -7.80
N PHE A 216 7.36 -34.59 -6.54
CA PHE A 216 7.03 -33.73 -5.39
C PHE A 216 8.17 -32.76 -5.05
N LEU A 217 9.44 -33.18 -5.15
CA LEU A 217 10.60 -32.28 -4.99
C LEU A 217 10.65 -31.19 -6.07
N LEU A 218 10.23 -31.52 -7.30
CA LEU A 218 10.18 -30.57 -8.42
C LEU A 218 9.08 -29.51 -8.22
N ILE A 219 7.91 -29.91 -7.70
CA ILE A 219 6.81 -28.99 -7.38
C ILE A 219 7.14 -28.14 -6.13
N GLY A 220 7.80 -28.73 -5.12
CA GLY A 220 8.27 -28.02 -3.92
C GLY A 220 9.35 -26.97 -4.23
N ALA A 221 10.19 -27.19 -5.24
CA ALA A 221 11.19 -26.21 -5.69
C ALA A 221 10.57 -25.03 -6.46
N ILE A 222 9.47 -25.26 -7.20
CA ILE A 222 8.77 -24.20 -7.96
C ILE A 222 7.86 -23.36 -7.04
N GLY A 223 7.31 -23.92 -5.96
CA GLY A 223 6.45 -23.20 -5.01
C GLY A 223 7.19 -22.30 -4.00
N ILE A 224 8.53 -22.33 -3.99
CA ILE A 224 9.40 -21.54 -3.08
C ILE A 224 10.11 -20.39 -3.84
N VAL A 225 9.97 -20.29 -5.16
CA VAL A 225 10.45 -19.16 -5.99
C VAL A 225 9.27 -18.27 -6.36
#